data_AF-A0A212CNJ5-F1
#
_entry.id   AF-A0A212CNJ5-F1
#
_cell.length_a   1.000
_cell.length_b   1.000
_cell.length_c   1.000
_cell.angle_alpha   90.00
_cell.angle_beta   90.00
_cell.angle_gamma   90.00
#
_symmetry.space_group_name_H-M   'P 1'
#
loop_
_entity.id
_entity.type
_entity.pdbx_description
1 polymer ?
#
loop_
_entity_poly.entity_id
_entity_poly.type
_entity_poly.pdbx_seq_one_letter_code
_entity_poly.pdbx_strand_id
1 'polypeptide(L)'
;MDADMDYERPNVETIKCVVVGDNAVGKTRLICARACNTTLTQYQLLATHVPTVLERSRDVVDEVSVSLRLWDTFGDHHKDRRFAYG
;
A
#
# COMPACT_ATOMS: atom_id res chain seq x y z
N MET A 1 -8.42 31.54 33.07
CA MET A 1 -9.30 31.04 31.99
C MET A 1 -8.37 30.26 31.11
N ASP A 2 -8.13 29.04 31.55
CA ASP A 2 -7.01 28.22 31.13
C ASP A 2 -7.52 27.15 30.18
N ALA A 3 -6.79 27.02 29.08
CA ALA A 3 -6.57 25.77 28.36
C ALA A 3 -7.80 25.08 27.76
N ASP A 4 -8.45 25.70 26.77
CA ASP A 4 -8.99 24.94 25.64
C ASP A 4 -7.95 24.93 24.52
N MET A 5 -6.84 24.26 24.83
CA MET A 5 -5.81 23.81 23.89
C MET A 5 -6.36 22.56 23.15
N ASP A 6 -7.54 22.69 22.55
CA ASP A 6 -8.07 21.74 21.58
C ASP A 6 -7.42 21.99 20.23
N TYR A 7 -6.08 22.08 20.21
CA TYR A 7 -5.30 21.86 19.00
C TYR A 7 -5.53 20.40 18.63
N GLU A 8 -6.57 20.24 17.82
CA GLU A 8 -6.99 19.11 17.02
C GLU A 8 -5.93 18.01 16.99
N ARG A 9 -6.32 16.83 17.47
CA ARG A 9 -5.62 15.58 17.15
C ARG A 9 -5.27 15.65 15.66
N PRO A 10 -4.01 15.44 15.24
CA PRO A 10 -3.66 15.54 13.83
C PRO A 10 -4.65 14.66 13.07
N ASN A 11 -5.48 15.27 12.21
CA ASN A 11 -6.49 14.55 11.45
C ASN A 11 -5.76 13.55 10.56
N VAL A 12 -5.62 12.30 11.02
CA VAL A 12 -4.92 11.27 10.24
C VAL A 12 -5.88 10.76 9.18
N GLU A 13 -5.69 11.21 7.95
CA GLU A 13 -6.46 10.73 6.81
C GLU A 13 -5.95 9.36 6.38
N THR A 14 -6.85 8.36 6.36
CA THR A 14 -6.48 7.01 5.91
C THR A 14 -6.81 6.84 4.43
N ILE A 15 -5.79 6.58 3.61
CA ILE A 15 -5.94 6.35 2.17
C ILE A 15 -5.75 4.87 1.86
N LYS A 16 -6.72 4.27 1.17
CA LYS A 16 -6.62 2.93 0.58
C LYS A 16 -6.12 3.05 -0.85
N CYS A 17 -4.90 2.58 -1.12
CA CYS A 17 -4.34 2.51 -2.46
C CYS A 17 -4.29 1.05 -2.91
N VAL A 18 -4.90 0.75 -4.06
CA VAL A 18 -4.97 -0.61 -4.62
C VAL A 18 -4.00 -0.70 -5.78
N VAL A 19 -3.09 -1.68 -5.75
CA VAL A 19 -2.09 -1.90 -6.79
C VAL A 19 -2.63 -2.93 -7.79
N VAL A 20 -2.78 -2.53 -9.05
CA VAL A 20 -3.36 -3.34 -10.14
C VAL A 20 -2.34 -3.63 -11.24
N GLY A 21 -2.62 -4.67 -12.03
CA GLY A 21 -1.79 -5.14 -13.14
C GLY A 21 -1.84 -6.66 -13.29
N ASP A 22 -1.39 -7.18 -14.43
CA ASP A 22 -1.46 -8.60 -14.78
C ASP A 22 -0.76 -9.50 -13.75
N ASN A 23 -1.05 -10.81 -13.81
CA ASN A 23 -0.35 -11.79 -13.01
C ASN A 23 1.17 -11.72 -13.28
N ALA A 24 1.97 -11.93 -12.24
CA ALA A 24 3.43 -11.96 -12.29
C ALA A 24 4.18 -10.67 -12.72
N VAL A 25 3.51 -9.51 -12.85
CA VAL A 25 4.19 -8.24 -13.20
C VAL A 25 4.97 -7.58 -12.05
N GLY A 26 5.01 -8.21 -10.86
CA GLY A 26 5.81 -7.73 -9.72
C GLY A 26 5.09 -6.84 -8.70
N LYS A 27 3.75 -6.76 -8.73
CA LYS A 27 2.94 -5.94 -7.79
C LYS A 27 3.28 -6.18 -6.32
N THR A 28 3.24 -7.44 -5.89
CA THR A 28 3.60 -7.84 -4.51
C THR A 28 5.03 -7.43 -4.16
N ARG A 29 5.99 -7.62 -5.07
CA ARG A 29 7.40 -7.29 -4.82
C ARG A 29 7.63 -5.79 -4.70
N LEU A 30 6.88 -4.97 -5.46
CA LEU A 30 6.91 -3.53 -5.32
C LEU A 30 6.40 -3.07 -3.94
N ILE A 31 5.29 -3.66 -3.46
CA ILE A 31 4.75 -3.38 -2.13
C ILE A 31 5.75 -3.80 -1.04
N CYS A 32 6.33 -5.00 -1.14
CA CYS A 32 7.34 -5.47 -0.19
C CYS A 32 8.61 -4.60 -0.22
N ALA A 33 9.08 -4.19 -1.39
CA ALA A 33 10.22 -3.30 -1.54
C ALA A 33 10.00 -1.97 -0.80
N ARG A 34 8.79 -1.39 -0.94
CA ARG A 34 8.39 -0.20 -0.18
C ARG A 34 8.36 -0.45 1.33
N ALA A 35 7.72 -1.54 1.77
CA ALA A 35 7.61 -1.88 3.19
C ALA A 35 8.98 -2.14 3.85
N CYS A 36 9.92 -2.71 3.09
CA CYS A 36 11.27 -3.04 3.56
C CYS A 36 12.30 -1.96 3.21
N ASN A 37 11.88 -0.80 2.69
CA ASN A 37 12.75 0.28 2.22
C ASN A 37 13.93 -0.22 1.35
N THR A 38 13.63 -1.14 0.43
CA THR A 38 14.60 -1.86 -0.40
C THR A 38 14.44 -1.45 -1.85
N THR A 39 15.55 -1.21 -2.55
CA THR A 39 15.54 -0.98 -4.01
C THR A 39 15.69 -2.30 -4.74
N LEU A 40 14.79 -2.57 -5.68
CA LEU A 40 14.84 -3.74 -6.56
C LEU A 40 15.10 -3.30 -8.00
N THR A 41 15.90 -4.07 -8.73
CA THR A 41 16.00 -3.93 -10.18
C THR A 41 14.73 -4.42 -10.87
N GLN A 42 14.50 -4.02 -12.11
CA GLN A 42 13.36 -4.50 -12.90
C GLN A 42 13.34 -6.03 -13.01
N TYR A 43 14.50 -6.66 -13.18
CA TYR A 43 14.61 -8.12 -13.21
C TYR A 43 14.18 -8.76 -11.88
N GLN A 44 14.58 -8.16 -10.75
CA GLN A 44 14.20 -8.64 -9.42
C GLN A 44 12.71 -8.45 -9.15
N LEU A 45 12.07 -7.40 -9.68
CA LEU A 45 10.62 -7.19 -9.55
C LEU A 45 9.80 -8.28 -10.25
N LEU A 46 10.29 -8.82 -11.37
CA LEU A 46 9.59 -9.81 -12.18
C LEU A 46 9.84 -11.27 -11.72
N ALA A 47 10.80 -11.49 -10.82
CA ALA A 47 11.11 -12.83 -10.33
C ALA A 47 9.99 -13.39 -9.41
N THR A 48 9.68 -14.67 -9.53
CA THR A 48 8.54 -15.32 -8.89
C THR A 48 8.67 -15.48 -7.37
N HIS A 49 7.58 -15.17 -6.65
CA HIS A 49 7.21 -15.53 -5.26
C HIS A 49 7.84 -14.76 -4.07
N VAL A 50 7.02 -14.05 -3.27
CA VAL A 50 6.54 -14.40 -1.90
C VAL A 50 5.28 -13.53 -1.62
N PRO A 51 4.09 -14.11 -1.35
CA PRO A 51 2.88 -13.35 -1.04
C PRO A 51 2.75 -13.12 0.46
N THR A 52 3.20 -11.97 0.95
CA THR A 52 2.66 -11.34 2.17
C THR A 52 3.12 -9.88 2.16
N VAL A 53 2.22 -8.95 2.50
CA VAL A 53 2.43 -7.80 3.41
C VAL A 53 1.44 -6.70 3.06
N LEU A 54 0.62 -6.33 4.04
CA LEU A 54 -0.10 -5.07 4.07
C LEU A 54 0.91 -3.99 4.45
N GLU A 55 1.29 -3.14 3.51
CA GLU A 55 2.15 -1.99 3.80
C GLU A 55 1.29 -0.85 4.37
N ARG A 56 1.77 -0.26 5.47
CA ARG A 56 1.17 0.91 6.09
C ARG A 56 2.24 1.98 6.25
N SER A 57 2.31 2.93 5.32
CA SER A 57 3.15 4.11 5.48
C SER A 57 2.41 5.22 6.24
N ARG A 58 3.18 6.09 6.89
CA ARG A 58 2.69 7.36 7.41
C ARG A 58 3.56 8.46 6.84
N ASP A 59 2.93 9.46 6.25
CA ASP A 59 3.58 10.60 5.63
C ASP A 59 2.76 11.88 5.92
N VAL A 60 3.35 13.04 5.69
CA VAL A 60 2.64 14.34 5.74
C VAL A 60 2.55 14.89 4.31
N VAL A 61 1.35 15.22 3.88
CA VAL A 61 1.06 15.80 2.55
C VAL A 61 0.18 17.02 2.78
N ASP A 62 0.58 18.17 2.25
CA ASP A 62 -0.16 19.44 2.40
C ASP A 62 -0.58 19.74 3.85
N GLU A 63 0.37 19.57 4.80
CA GLU A 63 0.16 19.71 6.27
C GLU A 63 -0.83 18.71 6.89
N VAL A 64 -1.32 17.72 6.14
CA VAL A 64 -2.20 16.66 6.64
C VAL A 64 -1.40 15.38 6.91
N SER A 65 -1.59 14.79 8.09
CA SER A 65 -1.05 13.47 8.40
C SER A 65 -1.82 12.40 7.62
N VAL A 66 -1.14 11.61 6.81
CA VAL A 66 -1.74 10.56 5.98
C VAL A 66 -1.27 9.19 6.46
N SER A 67 -2.19 8.23 6.55
CA SER A 67 -1.88 6.81 6.63
C SER A 67 -2.23 6.13 5.31
N LEU A 68 -1.22 5.91 4.47
CA LEU A 68 -1.39 5.16 3.22
C LEU A 68 -1.41 3.66 3.52
N ARG A 69 -2.36 2.95 2.91
CA ARG A 69 -2.44 1.49 2.99
C ARG A 69 -2.43 0.92 1.59
N LEU A 70 -1.39 0.16 1.24
CA LEU A 70 -1.28 -0.53 -0.04
C LEU A 70 -2.00 -1.88 0.02
N TRP A 71 -2.85 -2.12 -0.97
CA TRP A 71 -3.61 -3.36 -1.15
C TRP A 71 -3.18 -4.04 -2.44
N ASP A 72 -2.58 -5.21 -2.30
CA ASP A 72 -2.18 -6.05 -3.42
C ASP A 72 -3.40 -6.68 -4.11
N THR A 73 -3.25 -7.00 -5.40
CA THR A 73 -4.28 -7.68 -6.19
C THR A 73 -3.71 -8.91 -6.88
N PHE A 74 -4.56 -9.91 -7.13
CA PHE A 74 -4.12 -11.17 -7.75
C PHE A 74 -3.66 -10.97 -9.21
N GLY A 75 -4.33 -10.12 -10.00
CA GLY A 75 -3.96 -9.82 -11.39
C GLY A 75 -4.26 -10.92 -12.42
N ASP A 76 -4.86 -12.05 -12.02
CA ASP A 76 -5.34 -13.07 -12.96
C ASP A 76 -6.76 -12.71 -13.42
N HIS A 77 -6.83 -12.05 -14.56
CA HIS A 77 -8.09 -11.57 -15.14
C HIS A 77 -8.94 -12.67 -15.77
N HIS A 78 -8.38 -13.87 -15.95
CA HIS A 78 -9.10 -15.03 -16.50
C HIS A 78 -9.85 -15.83 -15.44
N LYS A 79 -9.51 -15.64 -14.16
CA LYS A 79 -10.24 -16.26 -13.05
C LYS A 79 -11.47 -15.46 -12.65
N ASP A 80 -12.46 -16.15 -12.08
CA ASP A 80 -13.70 -15.52 -11.62
C ASP A 80 -13.38 -14.40 -10.62
N ARG A 81 -13.76 -13.18 -10.99
CA ARG A 81 -13.48 -11.95 -10.23
C ARG A 81 -14.15 -11.97 -8.85
N ARG A 82 -15.12 -12.87 -8.60
CA ARG A 82 -15.69 -13.11 -7.28
C ARG A 82 -14.66 -13.52 -6.23
N PHE A 83 -13.58 -14.21 -6.63
CA PHE A 83 -12.51 -14.58 -5.71
C PHE A 83 -11.48 -13.46 -5.45
N ALA A 84 -11.61 -12.30 -6.11
CA ALA A 84 -10.68 -11.17 -5.96
C ALA A 84 -11.07 -10.17 -4.85
N TYR A 85 -12.29 -10.27 -4.29
CA TYR A 85 -12.85 -9.31 -3.34
C TYR A 85 -13.38 -9.96 -2.03
N GLY A 86 -12.91 -11.16 -1.70
CA GLY A 86 -13.27 -11.87 -0.46
C GLY A 86 -12.65 -11.27 0.80
#